data_AF-A0A919JNL1-F1
#
_entry.id   AF-A0A919JNL1-F1
#
_cell.length_a   1.000
_cell.length_b   1.000
_cell.length_c   1.000
_cell.angle_alpha   90.00
_cell.angle_beta   90.00
_cell.angle_gamma   90.00
#
_symmetry.space_group_name_H-M   'P 1'
#
loop_
_entity.id
_entity.type
_entity.pdbx_description
1 polymer ?
#
loop_
_entity_poly.entity_id
_entity_poly.type
_entity_poly.pdbx_seq_one_letter_code
_entity_poly.pdbx_strand_id
1 'polypeptide(L)'
;MSPPKLCPVCRANPVAFTNPRVDFCYQCLPGGPFTPPPCRACTAADGYYSAGLCGRCHPAAPQHVTSCKHCLGWGVTRHTKYLCWGCVNWRTKNTYGTCTGCRRHLPVDERRFCRLCWRQAAMLRWSRTGLSLAEANKDGQQLFIANMFSTPLAARGSASRTPIAVEPRARSTAAPIRPVDHEQLVLFDARRSLRPGIVLPPPPDPHAAQALTDLLEDHAAQRGWSPSTCKKARSGLNAVLGLQDTPGARIKTSLIRDLGPTGRATRLLREFLAGIDMLDDDLTPALKTWFAGKVIDLPAQMRAELQVWFDVLFHGHKTSAPRSRARNHGTIRYKLNAALPTLHTWAGDGYESLREITRQHVLDAIAAADEGRPRYLTGSALRSIFHTLKGHKVVFRDPTLHIKLGAPHTRGPEPADFDVIRDALNSPDPTRAALAALLAFHALTPGQLRNLTTTDIRDRRLHLDGRVIPLAEPVLIRLAAYLDYRTATWPNTANPHLFIHRRTALELKPVGGRWLGLQLGTAARGIRTDRILNEVIATGGDIKRICILFGLTPAGAVLYTAALSHPELDPGPRQG
;
A
#
# COMPACT_ATOMS: atom_id res chain seq x y z
N MET A 1 -27.38 12.26 -28.94
CA MET A 1 -27.65 12.92 -30.24
C MET A 1 -27.86 11.84 -31.28
N SER A 2 -29.04 11.80 -31.88
CA SER A 2 -29.36 10.86 -32.96
C SER A 2 -28.75 11.35 -34.29
N PRO A 3 -28.33 10.45 -35.19
CA PRO A 3 -27.86 10.84 -36.51
C PRO A 3 -28.98 11.57 -37.29
N PRO A 4 -28.64 12.59 -38.09
CA PRO A 4 -29.60 13.26 -38.96
C PRO A 4 -30.22 12.25 -39.93
N LYS A 5 -31.50 12.43 -40.24
CA LYS A 5 -32.18 11.59 -41.24
C LYS A 5 -31.51 11.75 -42.61
N LEU A 6 -31.53 10.68 -43.39
CA LEU A 6 -31.09 10.72 -44.79
C LEU A 6 -32.10 11.52 -45.60
N CYS A 7 -31.60 12.25 -46.61
CA CYS A 7 -32.44 12.95 -47.56
C CYS A 7 -33.35 11.96 -48.29
N PRO A 8 -34.66 12.22 -48.38
CA PRO A 8 -35.62 11.30 -48.98
C PRO A 8 -35.38 11.09 -50.49
N VAL A 9 -34.74 12.04 -51.16
CA VAL A 9 -34.45 12.02 -52.61
C VAL A 9 -33.23 11.15 -52.91
N CYS A 10 -32.03 11.54 -52.47
CA CYS A 10 -30.81 10.80 -52.80
C CYS A 10 -30.54 9.59 -51.90
N ARG A 11 -31.17 9.53 -50.71
CA ARG A 11 -30.95 8.49 -49.67
C ARG A 11 -29.49 8.24 -49.25
N ALA A 12 -28.55 9.05 -49.73
CA ALA A 12 -27.13 8.93 -49.46
C ALA A 12 -26.63 10.04 -48.52
N ASN A 13 -27.05 11.28 -48.77
CA ASN A 13 -26.63 12.43 -47.97
C ASN A 13 -27.64 12.71 -46.85
N PRO A 14 -27.18 13.03 -45.62
CA PRO A 14 -28.06 13.52 -44.57
C PRO A 14 -28.70 14.86 -44.93
N VAL A 15 -29.83 15.17 -44.29
CA VAL A 15 -30.51 16.46 -44.47
C VAL A 15 -29.63 17.65 -44.09
N ALA A 16 -29.80 18.79 -44.76
CA ALA A 16 -28.95 19.96 -44.60
C ALA A 16 -28.97 20.48 -43.16
N PHE A 17 -30.15 20.64 -42.55
CA PHE A 17 -30.30 21.06 -41.16
C PHE A 17 -31.44 20.28 -40.48
N THR A 18 -31.18 19.85 -39.24
CA THR A 18 -32.23 19.29 -38.37
C THR A 18 -32.98 20.36 -37.59
N ASN A 19 -32.32 21.50 -37.34
CA ASN A 19 -32.90 22.69 -36.70
C ASN A 19 -32.17 23.96 -37.20
N PRO A 20 -32.84 24.90 -37.90
CA PRO A 20 -34.23 24.82 -38.38
C PRO A 20 -34.42 23.61 -39.31
N ARG A 21 -35.63 23.05 -39.35
CA ARG A 21 -35.89 21.81 -40.08
C ARG A 21 -35.80 22.03 -41.59
N VAL A 22 -34.90 21.30 -42.24
CA VAL A 22 -34.79 21.21 -43.71
C VAL A 22 -34.84 19.74 -44.08
N ASP A 23 -35.82 19.32 -44.88
CA ASP A 23 -36.02 17.89 -45.19
C ASP A 23 -35.11 17.36 -46.31
N PHE A 24 -34.30 18.21 -46.96
CA PHE A 24 -33.44 17.86 -48.08
C PHE A 24 -31.95 18.12 -47.79
N CYS A 25 -31.05 17.42 -48.46
CA CYS A 25 -29.63 17.76 -48.49
C CYS A 25 -29.38 18.92 -49.46
N TYR A 26 -28.22 19.58 -49.38
CA TYR A 26 -27.89 20.72 -50.24
C TYR A 26 -27.93 20.42 -51.76
N GLN A 27 -27.70 19.16 -52.16
CA GLN A 27 -27.77 18.74 -53.56
C GLN A 27 -29.21 18.50 -54.07
N CYS A 28 -30.15 18.19 -53.17
CA CYS A 28 -31.53 17.85 -53.49
C CYS A 28 -32.53 18.92 -53.01
N LEU A 29 -32.02 20.09 -52.59
CA LEU A 29 -32.85 21.22 -52.20
C LEU A 29 -33.63 21.74 -53.43
N PRO A 30 -34.93 22.05 -53.29
CA PRO A 30 -35.69 22.68 -54.37
C PRO A 30 -35.04 24.00 -54.80
N GLY A 31 -34.82 24.19 -56.11
CA GLY A 31 -34.12 25.36 -56.67
C GLY A 31 -32.70 25.10 -57.17
N GLY A 32 -32.22 23.86 -57.09
CA GLY A 32 -30.95 23.41 -57.69
C GLY A 32 -29.94 22.91 -56.65
N PRO A 33 -28.84 22.28 -57.07
CA PRO A 33 -27.78 21.91 -56.13
C PRO A 33 -27.13 23.19 -55.59
N PHE A 34 -27.22 23.39 -54.29
CA PHE A 34 -26.58 24.50 -53.61
C PHE A 34 -25.22 24.07 -53.06
N THR A 35 -24.24 24.98 -53.10
CA THR A 35 -22.95 24.75 -52.44
C THR A 35 -23.15 24.81 -50.92
N PRO A 36 -22.79 23.75 -50.17
CA PRO A 36 -22.91 23.77 -48.71
C PRO A 36 -21.96 24.81 -48.09
N PRO A 37 -22.34 25.44 -46.96
CA PRO A 37 -21.49 26.39 -46.27
C PRO A 37 -20.27 25.69 -45.65
N PRO A 38 -19.15 26.42 -45.45
CA PRO A 38 -17.99 25.88 -44.76
C PRO A 38 -18.33 25.47 -43.32
N CYS A 39 -17.61 24.49 -42.80
CA CYS A 39 -17.81 23.97 -41.45
C CYS A 39 -17.61 25.07 -40.40
N ARG A 40 -18.62 25.32 -39.57
CA ARG A 40 -18.56 26.35 -38.51
C ARG A 40 -17.47 26.12 -37.46
N ALA A 41 -17.02 24.87 -37.28
CA ALA A 41 -16.04 24.51 -36.26
C ALA A 41 -14.59 24.42 -36.77
N CYS A 42 -14.38 24.15 -38.06
CA CYS A 42 -13.03 23.97 -38.62
C CYS A 42 -12.79 24.61 -39.98
N THR A 43 -13.74 25.43 -40.45
CA THR A 43 -13.71 26.21 -41.70
C THR A 43 -13.45 25.40 -42.98
N ALA A 44 -13.57 24.07 -42.93
CA ALA A 44 -13.43 23.21 -44.11
C ALA A 44 -14.57 23.51 -45.10
N ALA A 45 -14.22 23.76 -46.36
CA ALA A 45 -15.16 24.00 -47.45
C ALA A 45 -15.71 22.68 -48.05
N ASP A 46 -15.07 21.55 -47.74
CA ASP A 46 -15.39 20.22 -48.22
C ASP A 46 -15.93 19.30 -47.10
N GLY A 47 -16.60 18.23 -47.49
CA GLY A 47 -17.07 17.18 -46.57
C GLY A 47 -18.18 17.63 -45.61
N TYR A 48 -19.04 18.56 -46.04
CA TYR A 48 -20.26 18.95 -45.31
C TYR A 48 -21.07 17.71 -44.94
N TYR A 49 -21.52 17.64 -43.68
CA TYR A 49 -22.37 16.57 -43.20
C TYR A 49 -23.78 17.10 -42.91
N SER A 50 -23.98 17.83 -41.82
CA SER A 50 -25.30 18.40 -41.48
C SER A 50 -25.13 19.52 -40.46
N ALA A 51 -26.15 20.35 -40.29
CA ALA A 51 -26.23 21.40 -39.28
C ALA A 51 -25.03 22.37 -39.26
N GLY A 52 -24.49 22.72 -40.43
CA GLY A 52 -23.35 23.64 -40.53
C GLY A 52 -21.99 23.01 -40.19
N LEU A 53 -21.90 21.68 -40.05
CA LEU A 53 -20.68 20.98 -39.66
C LEU A 53 -20.29 19.92 -40.68
N CYS A 54 -18.98 19.76 -40.90
CA CYS A 54 -18.42 18.66 -41.70
C CYS A 54 -18.49 17.32 -40.96
N GLY A 55 -18.31 16.22 -41.69
CA GLY A 55 -18.32 14.86 -41.14
C GLY A 55 -17.29 14.65 -40.02
N ARG A 56 -16.22 15.44 -39.98
CA ARG A 56 -15.24 15.40 -38.88
C ARG A 56 -15.73 16.08 -37.60
N CYS A 57 -16.49 17.16 -37.71
CA CYS A 57 -16.90 17.97 -36.57
C CYS A 57 -18.28 17.59 -36.02
N HIS A 58 -19.14 16.98 -36.83
CA HIS A 58 -20.50 16.68 -36.44
C HIS A 58 -20.57 15.50 -35.42
N PRO A 59 -21.17 15.67 -34.22
CA PRO A 59 -21.19 14.65 -33.16
C PRO A 59 -21.98 13.38 -33.50
N ALA A 60 -22.82 13.39 -34.52
CA ALA A 60 -23.56 12.21 -34.96
C ALA A 60 -23.11 11.67 -36.34
N ALA A 61 -22.02 12.22 -36.90
CA ALA A 61 -21.44 11.68 -38.13
C ALA A 61 -20.70 10.36 -37.89
N PRO A 62 -20.59 9.50 -38.95
CA PRO A 62 -19.78 8.29 -38.91
C PRO A 62 -18.34 8.58 -38.44
N GLN A 63 -17.79 7.70 -37.62
CA GLN A 63 -16.44 7.87 -37.11
C GLN A 63 -15.41 7.48 -38.16
N HIS A 64 -14.85 8.46 -38.85
CA HIS A 64 -13.74 8.22 -39.77
C HIS A 64 -12.39 8.20 -39.02
N VAL A 65 -11.62 7.14 -39.25
CA VAL A 65 -10.22 7.07 -38.83
C VAL A 65 -9.39 7.94 -39.76
N THR A 66 -8.56 8.84 -39.20
CA THR A 66 -7.76 9.79 -39.99
C THR A 66 -6.41 10.09 -39.34
N SER A 67 -5.66 11.01 -39.92
CA SER A 67 -4.35 11.47 -39.44
C SER A 67 -4.46 12.48 -38.30
N CYS A 68 -3.53 12.38 -37.36
CA CYS A 68 -3.40 13.31 -36.24
C CYS A 68 -3.13 14.73 -36.73
N LYS A 69 -3.91 15.71 -36.24
CA LYS A 69 -3.78 17.13 -36.65
C LYS A 69 -2.36 17.68 -36.47
N HIS A 70 -1.64 17.23 -35.43
CA HIS A 70 -0.30 17.72 -35.15
C HIS A 70 0.77 16.91 -35.87
N CYS A 71 0.85 15.61 -35.58
CA CYS A 71 1.98 14.80 -36.04
C CYS A 71 1.72 14.01 -37.33
N LEU A 72 0.55 14.15 -37.95
CA LEU A 72 0.12 13.42 -39.16
C LEU A 72 0.09 11.88 -39.03
N GLY A 73 0.34 11.33 -37.84
CA GLY A 73 0.25 9.89 -37.62
C GLY A 73 -1.19 9.40 -37.81
N TRP A 74 -1.36 8.32 -38.58
CA TRP A 74 -2.66 7.78 -38.98
C TRP A 74 -3.25 6.86 -37.90
N GLY A 75 -4.56 6.95 -37.61
CA GLY A 75 -5.20 6.09 -36.60
C GLY A 75 -5.86 6.83 -35.45
N VAL A 76 -6.27 8.09 -35.63
CA VAL A 76 -7.01 8.86 -34.62
C VAL A 76 -8.47 9.03 -35.00
N THR A 77 -9.32 9.18 -34.00
CA THR A 77 -10.77 9.42 -34.16
C THR A 77 -11.18 10.70 -33.46
N ARG A 78 -12.46 11.08 -33.61
CA ARG A 78 -13.04 12.26 -32.95
C ARG A 78 -12.97 12.22 -31.42
N HIS A 79 -12.98 11.04 -30.80
CA HIS A 79 -12.94 10.87 -29.34
C HIS A 79 -11.69 11.50 -28.72
N THR A 80 -10.58 11.53 -29.46
CA THR A 80 -9.33 12.17 -29.01
C THR A 80 -9.13 13.55 -29.65
N LYS A 81 -10.21 14.19 -30.11
CA LYS A 81 -10.19 15.47 -30.84
C LYS A 81 -9.25 15.43 -32.07
N TYR A 82 -9.11 14.27 -32.70
CA TYR A 82 -8.17 14.00 -33.80
C TYR A 82 -6.69 14.26 -33.45
N LEU A 83 -6.33 14.04 -32.19
CA LEU A 83 -4.96 14.06 -31.70
C LEU A 83 -4.56 12.69 -31.18
N CYS A 84 -3.33 12.26 -31.45
CA CYS A 84 -2.78 11.06 -30.81
C CYS A 84 -2.39 11.38 -29.35
N TRP A 85 -2.36 10.37 -28.48
CA TRP A 85 -1.99 10.53 -27.06
C TRP A 85 -0.63 11.19 -26.88
N GLY A 86 0.32 10.86 -27.77
CA GLY A 86 1.61 11.51 -27.76
C GLY A 86 1.57 13.00 -28.09
N CYS A 87 0.65 13.45 -28.96
CA CYS A 87 0.46 14.88 -29.25
C CYS A 87 -0.31 15.60 -28.15
N VAL A 88 -1.23 14.91 -27.47
CA VAL A 88 -1.93 15.43 -26.29
C VAL A 88 -0.92 15.72 -25.17
N ASN A 89 0.02 14.82 -24.91
CA ASN A 89 1.08 15.05 -23.91
C ASN A 89 2.18 16.00 -24.41
N TRP A 90 2.45 16.03 -25.72
CA TRP A 90 3.46 16.95 -26.26
C TRP A 90 3.02 18.41 -26.11
N ARG A 91 1.76 18.73 -26.41
CA ARG A 91 1.26 20.11 -26.33
C ARG A 91 1.11 20.66 -24.91
N THR A 92 1.06 19.80 -23.88
CA THR A 92 1.00 20.26 -22.48
C THR A 92 2.37 20.70 -21.97
N LYS A 93 3.45 20.29 -22.64
CA LYS A 93 4.84 20.56 -22.25
C LYS A 93 5.54 21.58 -23.15
N ASN A 94 4.89 22.01 -24.22
CA ASN A 94 5.52 22.76 -25.31
C ASN A 94 4.56 23.84 -25.84
N THR A 95 5.10 25.01 -26.20
CA THR A 95 4.35 26.16 -26.70
C THR A 95 4.16 26.11 -28.22
N TYR A 96 3.17 26.84 -28.74
CA TYR A 96 2.97 26.96 -30.19
C TYR A 96 4.05 27.82 -30.83
N GLY A 97 4.59 27.35 -31.95
CA GLY A 97 5.60 28.06 -32.73
C GLY A 97 5.77 27.43 -34.12
N THR A 98 6.59 28.07 -34.95
CA THR A 98 6.90 27.57 -36.29
C THR A 98 8.02 26.54 -36.23
N CYS A 99 7.73 25.30 -36.64
CA CYS A 99 8.70 24.21 -36.63
C CYS A 99 9.85 24.45 -37.62
N THR A 100 11.10 24.35 -37.18
CA THR A 100 12.27 24.51 -38.05
C THR A 100 12.40 23.42 -39.12
N GLY A 101 11.90 22.20 -38.84
CA GLY A 101 11.90 21.10 -39.80
C GLY A 101 10.79 21.20 -40.85
N CYS A 102 9.52 21.06 -40.44
CA CYS A 102 8.39 21.01 -41.38
C CYS A 102 7.71 22.37 -41.64
N ARG A 103 8.20 23.47 -41.05
CA ARG A 103 7.65 24.85 -41.17
C ARG A 103 6.19 25.04 -40.75
N ARG A 104 5.54 24.02 -40.20
CA ARG A 104 4.15 24.11 -39.71
C ARG A 104 4.09 24.80 -38.35
N HIS A 105 3.05 25.61 -38.15
CA HIS A 105 2.76 26.26 -36.86
C HIS A 105 2.03 25.29 -35.91
N LEU A 106 2.75 24.78 -34.91
CA LEU A 106 2.35 23.67 -34.04
C LEU A 106 3.04 23.79 -32.67
N PRO A 107 2.71 22.95 -31.67
CA PRO A 107 3.52 22.86 -30.46
C PRO A 107 4.95 22.36 -30.75
N VAL A 108 5.95 23.17 -30.43
CA VAL A 108 7.38 22.91 -30.69
C VAL A 108 8.18 22.87 -29.39
N ASP A 109 9.22 22.04 -29.34
CA ASP A 109 10.15 22.01 -28.20
C ASP A 109 11.05 23.26 -28.15
N GLU A 110 11.89 23.34 -27.11
CA GLU A 110 12.88 24.42 -26.93
C GLU A 110 13.82 24.60 -28.13
N ARG A 111 13.99 23.56 -28.95
CA ARG A 111 14.81 23.57 -30.17
C ARG A 111 14.03 23.94 -31.42
N ARG A 112 12.77 24.37 -31.26
CA ARG A 112 11.81 24.71 -32.33
C ARG A 112 11.45 23.53 -33.25
N PHE A 113 11.47 22.29 -32.76
CA PHE A 113 10.99 21.12 -33.52
C PHE A 113 9.63 20.62 -33.02
N CYS A 114 8.73 20.34 -33.97
CA CYS A 114 7.45 19.73 -33.65
C CYS A 114 7.61 18.21 -33.44
N ARG A 115 6.60 17.61 -32.80
CA ARG A 115 6.61 16.17 -32.51
C ARG A 115 6.80 15.27 -33.74
N LEU A 116 6.32 15.65 -34.92
CA LEU A 116 6.54 14.89 -36.16
C LEU A 116 8.03 14.83 -36.49
N CYS A 117 8.69 15.98 -36.57
CA CYS A 117 10.10 16.07 -36.93
C CYS A 117 11.01 15.44 -35.87
N TRP A 118 10.66 15.60 -34.59
CA TRP A 118 11.33 14.91 -33.50
C TRP A 118 11.20 13.38 -33.61
N ARG A 119 10.03 12.88 -34.03
CA ARG A 119 9.80 11.44 -34.20
C ARG A 119 10.57 10.86 -35.36
N GLN A 120 10.64 11.56 -36.48
CA GLN A 120 11.46 11.16 -37.62
C GLN A 120 12.92 10.98 -37.19
N ALA A 121 13.47 11.97 -36.47
CA ALA A 121 14.84 11.90 -35.97
C ALA A 121 15.05 10.77 -34.95
N ALA A 122 14.09 10.54 -34.06
CA ALA A 122 14.13 9.42 -33.12
C ALA A 122 14.12 8.05 -33.84
N MET A 123 13.36 7.92 -34.94
CA MET A 123 13.31 6.71 -35.76
C MET A 123 14.66 6.41 -36.42
N LEU A 124 15.33 7.46 -36.91
CA LEU A 124 16.68 7.38 -37.50
C LEU A 124 17.80 7.29 -36.45
N ARG A 125 17.47 7.21 -35.16
CA ARG A 125 18.43 7.17 -34.04
C ARG A 125 19.46 8.30 -34.09
N TRP A 126 19.02 9.51 -34.45
CA TRP A 126 19.87 10.68 -34.73
C TRP A 126 21.05 10.90 -33.76
N SER A 127 20.83 10.75 -32.45
CA SER A 127 21.88 10.92 -31.44
C SER A 127 22.98 9.83 -31.45
N ARG A 128 22.69 8.64 -31.99
CA ARG A 128 23.67 7.55 -32.16
C ARG A 128 24.35 7.60 -33.53
N THR A 129 23.72 8.22 -34.51
CA THR A 129 24.22 8.33 -35.88
C THR A 129 24.89 9.68 -36.16
N GLY A 130 24.94 10.58 -35.17
CA GLY A 130 25.55 11.91 -35.31
C GLY A 130 24.74 12.91 -36.14
N LEU A 131 23.52 12.55 -36.55
CA LEU A 131 22.65 13.44 -37.32
C LEU A 131 22.09 14.54 -36.41
N SER A 132 21.91 15.74 -36.93
CA SER A 132 21.09 16.79 -36.33
C SER A 132 19.58 16.56 -36.59
N LEU A 133 18.73 17.25 -35.84
CA LEU A 133 17.27 17.21 -36.05
C LEU A 133 16.87 17.75 -37.43
N ALA A 134 17.64 18.70 -37.99
CA ALA A 134 17.41 19.23 -39.33
C ALA A 134 17.78 18.20 -40.40
N GLU A 135 18.97 17.59 -40.29
CA GLU A 135 19.44 16.56 -41.24
C GLU A 135 18.53 15.33 -41.26
N ALA A 136 18.05 14.90 -40.09
CA ALA A 136 17.13 13.77 -39.98
C ALA A 136 15.76 14.00 -40.66
N ASN A 137 15.42 15.24 -41.01
CA ASN A 137 14.16 15.62 -41.65
C ASN A 137 14.33 16.10 -43.10
N LYS A 138 15.56 16.10 -43.64
CA LYS A 138 15.86 16.67 -44.96
C LYS A 138 15.18 15.90 -46.11
N ASP A 139 15.07 14.58 -45.97
CA ASP A 139 14.52 13.68 -47.00
C ASP A 139 13.01 13.39 -46.81
N GLY A 140 12.34 14.22 -46.00
CA GLY A 140 10.93 14.04 -45.64
C GLY A 140 10.71 13.23 -44.36
N GLN A 141 9.44 12.95 -44.05
CA GLN A 141 9.05 12.21 -42.86
C GLN A 141 8.30 10.93 -43.21
N GLN A 142 8.64 9.84 -42.54
CA GLN A 142 7.96 8.55 -42.72
C GLN A 142 6.57 8.60 -42.10
N LEU A 143 5.56 8.10 -42.83
CA LEU A 143 4.23 7.91 -42.29
C LEU A 143 4.27 6.87 -41.17
N PHE A 144 3.59 7.16 -40.06
CA PHE A 144 3.55 6.26 -38.92
C PHE A 144 2.14 6.17 -38.33
N ILE A 145 1.83 5.03 -37.69
CA ILE A 145 0.53 4.80 -37.07
C ILE A 145 0.50 5.49 -35.69
N ALA A 146 -0.54 6.28 -35.45
CA ALA A 146 -0.79 6.96 -34.19
C ALA A 146 -0.93 5.96 -33.04
N ASN A 147 -0.46 6.33 -31.85
CA ASN A 147 -0.56 5.54 -30.61
C ASN A 147 0.17 4.18 -30.60
N MET A 148 0.87 3.79 -31.67
CA MET A 148 1.72 2.57 -31.68
C MET A 148 2.99 2.72 -30.84
N PHE A 149 3.45 3.96 -30.63
CA PHE A 149 4.69 4.29 -29.92
C PHE A 149 4.46 4.78 -28.50
N SER A 150 3.20 4.78 -28.05
CA SER A 150 2.86 4.65 -26.65
C SER A 150 2.68 3.18 -26.44
N THR A 151 3.63 2.49 -25.80
CA THR A 151 3.36 1.13 -25.31
C THR A 151 2.03 1.19 -24.54
N PRO A 152 0.95 0.56 -25.03
CA PRO A 152 -0.23 0.38 -24.20
C PRO A 152 0.24 -0.51 -23.04
N LEU A 153 -0.03 -0.09 -21.80
CA LEU A 153 0.36 -0.84 -20.61
C LEU A 153 -0.15 -2.29 -20.59
N ALA A 154 -1.14 -2.63 -21.44
CA ALA A 154 -1.76 -3.96 -21.51
C ALA A 154 -1.20 -4.88 -22.63
N ALA A 155 -0.46 -4.38 -23.63
CA ALA A 155 -0.04 -5.20 -24.79
C ALA A 155 1.40 -5.75 -24.68
N ARG A 156 1.86 -6.03 -23.46
CA ARG A 156 3.06 -6.85 -23.19
C ARG A 156 2.72 -8.23 -22.62
N GLY A 157 1.49 -8.69 -22.80
CA GLY A 157 1.12 -10.09 -22.67
C GLY A 157 0.85 -10.65 -24.06
N SER A 158 1.49 -11.76 -24.40
CA SER A 158 1.23 -12.57 -25.61
C SER A 158 1.65 -11.98 -26.97
N ALA A 159 2.95 -11.74 -27.14
CA ALA A 159 3.59 -12.13 -28.39
C ALA A 159 4.56 -13.25 -28.01
N SER A 160 4.27 -14.46 -28.46
CA SER A 160 5.14 -15.62 -28.33
C SER A 160 6.50 -15.27 -28.93
N ARG A 161 7.43 -14.84 -28.07
CA ARG A 161 8.85 -14.94 -28.40
C ARG A 161 9.13 -16.42 -28.35
N THR A 162 9.30 -17.02 -29.52
CA THR A 162 10.08 -18.25 -29.66
C THR A 162 11.29 -18.08 -28.75
N PRO A 163 11.53 -18.99 -27.79
CA PRO A 163 12.68 -18.87 -26.92
C PRO A 163 13.90 -18.99 -27.81
N ILE A 164 14.51 -17.86 -28.16
CA ILE A 164 15.94 -17.85 -28.44
C ILE A 164 16.52 -18.37 -27.13
N ALA A 165 17.15 -19.54 -27.20
CA ALA A 165 17.94 -20.08 -26.12
C ALA A 165 18.92 -18.96 -25.71
N VAL A 166 18.56 -18.27 -24.64
CA VAL A 166 19.54 -17.52 -23.87
C VAL A 166 20.36 -18.63 -23.28
N GLU A 167 21.59 -18.79 -23.76
CA GLU A 167 22.57 -19.63 -23.08
C GLU A 167 22.43 -19.36 -21.59
N PRO A 168 22.28 -20.40 -20.75
CA PRO A 168 22.20 -20.20 -19.32
C PRO A 168 23.41 -19.36 -18.94
N ARG A 169 23.16 -18.09 -18.59
CA ARG A 169 24.18 -17.19 -18.04
C ARG A 169 24.85 -18.03 -16.98
N ALA A 170 26.13 -18.33 -17.17
CA ALA A 170 26.90 -19.09 -16.21
C ALA A 170 26.57 -18.50 -14.85
N ARG A 171 25.99 -19.30 -13.96
CA ARG A 171 25.73 -18.87 -12.59
C ARG A 171 27.09 -18.43 -12.09
N SER A 172 27.28 -17.12 -11.97
CA SER A 172 28.44 -16.60 -11.29
C SER A 172 28.29 -17.13 -9.88
N THR A 173 29.06 -18.17 -9.55
CA THR A 173 29.41 -18.50 -8.17
C THR A 173 30.32 -17.37 -7.69
N ALA A 174 29.79 -16.15 -7.67
CA ALA A 174 30.43 -15.02 -7.04
C ALA A 174 30.64 -15.43 -5.60
N ALA A 175 31.87 -15.29 -5.11
CA ALA A 175 32.14 -15.40 -3.69
C ALA A 175 31.09 -14.56 -2.93
N PRO A 176 30.61 -15.02 -1.76
CA PRO A 176 29.62 -14.28 -1.01
C PRO A 176 30.11 -12.86 -0.81
N ILE A 177 29.34 -11.87 -1.29
CA ILE A 177 29.64 -10.46 -1.08
C ILE A 177 29.59 -10.25 0.42
N ARG A 178 30.77 -10.07 1.03
CA ARG A 178 30.89 -9.77 2.45
C ARG A 178 31.09 -8.28 2.60
N PRO A 179 30.38 -7.65 3.55
CA PRO A 179 30.64 -6.26 3.85
C PRO A 179 32.08 -6.11 4.33
N VAL A 180 32.71 -4.99 3.98
CA VAL A 180 34.02 -4.67 4.56
C VAL A 180 33.87 -4.37 6.05
N ASP A 181 34.85 -4.77 6.84
CA ASP A 181 34.86 -4.57 8.31
C ASP A 181 35.43 -3.20 8.73
N HIS A 182 35.58 -2.27 7.79
CA HIS A 182 36.03 -0.91 8.04
C HIS A 182 35.01 0.12 7.52
N GLU A 183 34.95 1.27 8.16
CA GLU A 183 34.13 2.40 7.73
C GLU A 183 34.96 3.68 7.70
N GLN A 184 34.79 4.46 6.65
CA GLN A 184 35.36 5.79 6.54
C GLN A 184 34.61 6.73 7.49
N LEU A 185 35.35 7.34 8.42
CA LEU A 185 34.80 8.38 9.29
C LEU A 185 34.42 9.60 8.44
N VAL A 186 33.21 10.10 8.66
CA VAL A 186 32.74 11.34 8.03
C VAL A 186 33.15 12.53 8.91
N LEU A 187 33.65 13.59 8.27
CA LEU A 187 34.00 14.83 8.98
C LEU A 187 32.75 15.54 9.53
N PHE A 188 31.64 15.48 8.79
CA PHE A 188 30.33 16.00 9.19
C PHE A 188 29.22 15.03 8.76
N ASP A 189 28.31 14.69 9.66
CA ASP A 189 27.09 13.95 9.31
C ASP A 189 26.02 14.92 8.79
N ALA A 190 26.03 15.16 7.48
CA ALA A 190 25.05 16.00 6.80
C ALA A 190 23.94 15.14 6.19
N ARG A 191 22.69 15.31 6.68
CA ARG A 191 21.53 14.65 6.07
C ARG A 191 21.35 15.09 4.61
N ARG A 192 21.25 14.10 3.72
CA ARG A 192 21.06 14.32 2.28
C ARG A 192 19.57 14.54 1.99
N SER A 193 19.21 15.76 1.58
CA SER A 193 17.86 16.04 1.07
C SER A 193 17.75 15.64 -0.40
N LEU A 194 17.30 14.40 -0.66
CA LEU A 194 17.16 13.88 -2.02
C LEU A 194 15.79 14.25 -2.60
N ARG A 195 15.81 14.95 -3.75
CA ARG A 195 14.60 15.35 -4.49
C ARG A 195 14.36 14.43 -5.70
N PRO A 196 13.10 14.27 -6.16
CA PRO A 196 12.82 13.58 -7.41
C PRO A 196 13.60 14.19 -8.58
N GLY A 197 14.22 13.34 -9.41
CA GLY A 197 14.97 13.79 -10.60
C GLY A 197 16.44 14.15 -10.35
N ILE A 198 16.94 14.08 -9.10
CA ILE A 198 18.37 14.27 -8.83
C ILE A 198 19.21 13.19 -9.52
N VAL A 199 20.28 13.61 -10.19
CA VAL A 199 21.29 12.71 -10.75
C VAL A 199 22.21 12.30 -9.61
N LEU A 200 22.32 10.99 -9.39
CA LEU A 200 23.19 10.43 -8.37
C LEU A 200 24.46 9.89 -9.02
N PRO A 201 25.60 9.93 -8.29
CA PRO A 201 26.85 9.34 -8.78
C PRO A 201 26.67 7.84 -9.07
N PRO A 202 27.41 7.30 -10.06
CA PRO A 202 27.44 5.86 -10.29
C PRO A 202 28.13 5.15 -9.11
N PRO A 203 27.86 3.85 -8.89
CA PRO A 203 28.62 3.05 -7.94
C PRO A 203 30.12 3.10 -8.26
N PRO A 204 30.99 3.34 -7.26
CA PRO A 204 32.44 3.43 -7.46
C PRO A 204 33.06 2.09 -7.87
N ASP A 205 32.47 0.97 -7.48
CA ASP A 205 32.82 -0.38 -7.94
C ASP A 205 31.70 -0.95 -8.84
N PRO A 206 31.87 -0.92 -10.17
CA PRO A 206 30.90 -1.48 -11.11
C PRO A 206 30.73 -3.00 -10.99
N HIS A 207 31.77 -3.74 -10.59
CA HIS A 207 31.73 -5.20 -10.48
C HIS A 207 30.91 -5.63 -9.26
N ALA A 208 31.17 -5.04 -8.09
CA ALA A 208 30.36 -5.30 -6.90
C ALA A 208 28.90 -4.87 -7.09
N ALA A 209 28.66 -3.74 -7.76
CA ALA A 209 27.32 -3.29 -8.09
C ALA A 209 26.58 -4.25 -9.03
N GLN A 210 27.27 -4.82 -10.02
CA GLN A 210 26.69 -5.82 -10.91
C GLN A 210 26.38 -7.13 -10.16
N ALA A 211 27.28 -7.59 -9.30
CA ALA A 211 27.06 -8.80 -8.50
C ALA A 211 25.85 -8.66 -7.55
N LEU A 212 25.72 -7.52 -6.86
CA LEU A 212 24.53 -7.22 -6.04
C LEU A 212 23.26 -7.08 -6.88
N THR A 213 23.38 -6.57 -8.11
CA THR A 213 22.24 -6.47 -9.04
C THR A 213 21.78 -7.86 -9.48
N ASP A 214 22.69 -8.79 -9.77
CA ASP A 214 22.34 -10.16 -10.15
C ASP A 214 21.64 -10.88 -8.97
N LEU A 215 22.15 -10.73 -7.74
CA LEU A 215 21.50 -11.23 -6.52
C LEU A 215 20.11 -10.63 -6.30
N LEU A 216 19.94 -9.33 -6.59
CA LEU A 216 18.65 -8.66 -6.49
C LEU A 216 17.66 -9.19 -7.54
N GLU A 217 18.12 -9.47 -8.76
CA GLU A 217 17.30 -10.02 -9.83
C GLU A 217 16.87 -11.46 -9.51
N ASP A 218 17.75 -12.29 -8.94
CA ASP A 218 17.42 -13.62 -8.43
C ASP A 218 16.40 -13.56 -7.28
N HIS A 219 16.63 -12.69 -6.30
CA HIS A 219 15.69 -12.45 -5.21
C HIS A 219 14.33 -11.98 -5.74
N ALA A 220 14.32 -11.07 -6.71
CA ALA A 220 13.12 -10.55 -7.32
C ALA A 220 12.33 -11.64 -8.08
N ALA A 221 13.02 -12.54 -8.79
CA ALA A 221 12.41 -13.67 -9.48
C ALA A 221 11.76 -14.64 -8.49
N GLN A 222 12.47 -15.00 -7.40
CA GLN A 222 11.94 -15.85 -6.33
C GLN A 222 10.73 -15.24 -5.61
N ARG A 223 10.59 -13.91 -5.64
CA ARG A 223 9.49 -13.16 -5.00
C ARG A 223 8.40 -12.70 -5.95
N GLY A 224 8.50 -13.03 -7.24
CA GLY A 224 7.54 -12.67 -8.28
C GLY A 224 7.40 -11.16 -8.51
N TRP A 225 8.48 -10.40 -8.35
CA TRP A 225 8.44 -8.97 -8.58
C TRP A 225 8.13 -8.63 -10.04
N SER A 226 7.28 -7.63 -10.26
CA SER A 226 7.03 -7.12 -11.62
C SER A 226 8.30 -6.49 -12.21
N PRO A 227 8.46 -6.47 -13.55
CA PRO A 227 9.60 -5.79 -14.19
C PRO A 227 9.75 -4.31 -13.77
N SER A 228 8.61 -3.64 -13.51
CA SER A 228 8.60 -2.26 -13.04
C SER A 228 9.16 -2.11 -11.62
N THR A 229 8.90 -3.10 -10.75
CA THR A 229 9.41 -3.17 -9.39
C THR A 229 10.91 -3.45 -9.40
N CYS A 230 11.37 -4.44 -10.19
CA CYS A 230 12.79 -4.76 -10.34
C CYS A 230 13.58 -3.54 -10.81
N LYS A 231 13.07 -2.81 -11.81
CA LYS A 231 13.72 -1.57 -12.30
C LYS A 231 13.86 -0.51 -11.20
N LYS A 232 12.82 -0.31 -10.37
CA LYS A 232 12.85 0.64 -9.25
C LYS A 232 13.79 0.19 -8.14
N ALA A 233 13.86 -1.11 -7.87
CA ALA A 233 14.75 -1.68 -6.88
C ALA A 233 16.21 -1.56 -7.33
N ARG A 234 16.53 -1.94 -8.58
CA ARG A 234 17.87 -1.78 -9.18
C ARG A 234 18.33 -0.33 -9.22
N SER A 235 17.44 0.58 -9.61
CA SER A 235 17.73 2.02 -9.57
C SER A 235 17.97 2.53 -8.13
N GLY A 236 17.35 1.91 -7.12
CA GLY A 236 17.62 2.22 -5.73
C GLY A 236 18.89 1.58 -5.19
N LEU A 237 19.22 0.37 -5.61
CA LEU A 237 20.48 -0.28 -5.30
C LEU A 237 21.66 0.53 -5.82
N ASN A 238 21.66 0.90 -7.11
CA ASN A 238 22.72 1.75 -7.68
C ASN A 238 22.82 3.10 -6.98
N ALA A 239 21.68 3.65 -6.54
CA ALA A 239 21.66 4.92 -5.82
C ALA A 239 22.29 4.81 -4.43
N VAL A 240 21.99 3.76 -3.65
CA VAL A 240 22.63 3.59 -2.34
C VAL A 240 24.12 3.31 -2.49
N LEU A 241 24.51 2.49 -3.47
CA LEU A 241 25.91 2.14 -3.73
C LEU A 241 26.75 3.35 -4.18
N GLY A 242 26.21 4.19 -5.07
CA GLY A 242 26.89 5.43 -5.47
C GLY A 242 26.97 6.48 -4.35
N LEU A 243 26.09 6.40 -3.37
CA LEU A 243 26.05 7.30 -2.21
C LEU A 243 26.81 6.74 -0.99
N GLN A 244 27.45 5.57 -1.08
CA GLN A 244 28.24 5.06 0.04
C GLN A 244 29.48 5.90 0.23
N ASP A 245 29.76 6.26 1.49
CA ASP A 245 31.03 6.87 1.85
C ASP A 245 32.16 5.83 1.80
N THR A 246 31.86 4.58 2.16
CA THR A 246 32.79 3.43 2.07
C THR A 246 32.25 2.39 1.11
N PRO A 247 32.84 2.23 -0.09
CA PRO A 247 32.47 1.17 -1.03
C PRO A 247 32.53 -0.21 -0.37
N GLY A 248 31.44 -0.97 -0.48
CA GLY A 248 31.36 -2.32 0.08
C GLY A 248 30.99 -2.39 1.57
N ALA A 249 30.81 -1.27 2.27
CA ALA A 249 30.30 -1.29 3.65
C ALA A 249 28.80 -1.66 3.68
N ARG A 250 28.26 -1.92 4.87
CA ARG A 250 26.81 -2.10 5.05
C ARG A 250 26.07 -0.80 4.70
N ILE A 251 24.88 -0.94 4.12
CA ILE A 251 24.04 0.19 3.74
C ILE A 251 23.22 0.65 4.93
N LYS A 252 23.38 1.91 5.33
CA LYS A 252 22.60 2.51 6.42
C LYS A 252 21.11 2.60 6.11
N THR A 253 20.30 2.28 7.10
CA THR A 253 18.84 2.31 7.07
C THR A 253 18.31 3.73 6.90
N SER A 254 19.00 4.73 7.45
CA SER A 254 18.78 6.16 7.22
C SER A 254 18.96 6.56 5.75
N LEU A 255 19.99 6.07 5.06
CA LEU A 255 20.22 6.35 3.64
C LEU A 255 19.07 5.83 2.77
N ILE A 256 18.59 4.62 3.05
CA ILE A 256 17.42 4.05 2.36
C ILE A 256 16.14 4.86 2.64
N ARG A 257 15.98 5.39 3.86
CA ARG A 257 14.85 6.26 4.21
C ARG A 257 14.90 7.56 3.41
N ASP A 258 16.08 8.17 3.30
CA ASP A 258 16.27 9.46 2.63
C ASP A 258 16.08 9.33 1.10
N LEU A 259 16.20 8.12 0.53
CA LEU A 259 15.80 7.81 -0.86
C LEU A 259 14.29 7.76 -1.09
N GLY A 260 13.46 7.70 -0.04
CA GLY A 260 12.00 7.56 -0.13
C GLY A 260 11.31 8.50 -1.15
N PRO A 261 11.62 9.81 -1.17
CA PRO A 261 11.01 10.78 -2.09
C PRO A 261 11.26 10.48 -3.57
N THR A 262 12.28 9.69 -3.92
CA THR A 262 12.68 9.45 -5.31
C THR A 262 11.87 8.35 -6.03
N GLY A 263 10.83 7.80 -5.38
CA GLY A 263 9.93 6.80 -5.98
C GLY A 263 10.56 5.43 -6.17
N ARG A 264 11.68 5.17 -5.49
CA ARG A 264 12.42 3.90 -5.47
C ARG A 264 11.75 2.88 -4.56
N ALA A 265 12.00 1.60 -4.79
CA ALA A 265 11.41 0.50 -4.03
C ALA A 265 12.09 0.30 -2.65
N THR A 266 12.22 1.36 -1.84
CA THR A 266 13.04 1.42 -0.62
C THR A 266 12.70 0.32 0.39
N ARG A 267 11.42 -0.03 0.54
CA ARG A 267 10.96 -1.13 1.41
C ARG A 267 11.51 -2.49 0.98
N LEU A 268 11.44 -2.78 -0.31
CA LEU A 268 11.90 -4.05 -0.89
C LEU A 268 13.42 -4.12 -0.92
N LEU A 269 14.08 -2.99 -1.20
CA LEU A 269 15.53 -2.87 -1.13
C LEU A 269 16.06 -3.14 0.29
N ARG A 270 15.40 -2.58 1.30
CA ARG A 270 15.71 -2.85 2.71
C ARG A 270 15.60 -4.35 3.04
N GLU A 271 14.52 -5.00 2.62
CA GLU A 271 14.31 -6.43 2.87
C GLU A 271 15.38 -7.29 2.18
N PHE A 272 15.71 -6.97 0.93
CA PHE A 272 16.79 -7.62 0.18
C PHE A 272 18.15 -7.47 0.88
N LEU A 273 18.56 -6.24 1.20
CA LEU A 273 19.85 -5.96 1.83
C LEU A 273 19.98 -6.61 3.21
N ALA A 274 18.90 -6.63 4.00
CA ALA A 274 18.87 -7.36 5.27
C ALA A 274 19.05 -8.87 5.08
N GLY A 275 18.48 -9.44 4.01
CA GLY A 275 18.58 -10.87 3.71
C GLY A 275 19.97 -11.34 3.29
N ILE A 276 20.85 -10.42 2.86
CA ILE A 276 22.24 -10.70 2.46
C ILE A 276 23.27 -10.08 3.42
N ASP A 277 22.86 -9.66 4.63
CA ASP A 277 23.72 -9.02 5.63
C ASP A 277 24.42 -7.72 5.17
N MET A 278 23.82 -7.00 4.22
CA MET A 278 24.32 -5.72 3.68
C MET A 278 23.53 -4.51 4.20
N LEU A 279 22.75 -4.67 5.27
CA LEU A 279 21.97 -3.58 5.89
C LEU A 279 22.48 -3.28 7.30
N ASP A 280 22.76 -2.01 7.57
CA ASP A 280 22.98 -1.49 8.90
C ASP A 280 21.72 -0.75 9.39
N ASP A 281 21.15 -1.17 10.52
CA ASP A 281 19.97 -0.52 11.13
C ASP A 281 20.40 0.57 12.11
N ASP A 282 20.89 1.68 11.54
CA ASP A 282 21.36 2.87 12.24
C ASP A 282 20.23 3.76 12.79
N LEU A 283 18.97 3.38 12.59
CA LEU A 283 17.84 4.18 13.07
C LEU A 283 17.54 3.90 14.53
N THR A 284 17.58 4.96 15.35
CA THR A 284 17.01 4.93 16.69
C THR A 284 15.56 4.45 16.62
N PRO A 285 15.19 3.36 17.32
CA PRO A 285 13.82 2.85 17.31
C PRO A 285 12.83 3.95 17.70
N ALA A 286 11.76 4.11 16.93
CA ALA A 286 10.76 5.17 17.15
C ALA A 286 10.17 5.16 18.57
N LEU A 287 10.21 4.01 19.26
CA LEU A 287 9.80 3.89 20.65
C LEU A 287 10.75 4.61 21.62
N LYS A 288 12.07 4.61 21.38
CA LYS A 288 13.06 5.33 22.21
C LYS A 288 12.87 6.84 22.09
N THR A 289 12.74 7.36 20.86
CA THR A 289 12.47 8.79 20.62
C THR A 289 11.14 9.22 21.25
N TRP A 290 10.10 8.38 21.09
CA TRP A 290 8.80 8.62 21.72
C TRP A 290 8.89 8.64 23.25
N PHE A 291 9.64 7.72 23.86
CA PHE A 291 9.84 7.67 25.31
C PHE A 291 10.52 8.94 25.82
N ALA A 292 11.66 9.30 25.21
CA ALA A 292 12.42 10.49 25.59
C ALA A 292 11.57 11.76 25.51
N GLY A 293 10.80 11.94 24.44
CA GLY A 293 9.89 13.07 24.30
C GLY A 293 8.70 13.06 25.26
N LYS A 294 8.32 11.90 25.81
CA LYS A 294 7.22 11.78 26.78
C LYS A 294 7.61 12.08 28.21
N VAL A 295 8.88 11.93 28.56
CA VAL A 295 9.39 12.18 29.92
C VAL A 295 10.19 13.47 30.03
N ILE A 296 10.34 14.23 28.94
CA ILE A 296 11.24 15.39 28.86
C ILE A 296 10.94 16.45 29.94
N ASP A 297 9.66 16.71 30.23
CA ASP A 297 9.22 17.72 31.20
C ASP A 297 9.25 17.22 32.66
N LEU A 298 9.67 15.96 32.90
CA LEU A 298 9.83 15.43 34.27
C LEU A 298 11.20 15.80 34.85
N PRO A 299 11.34 15.85 36.19
CA PRO A 299 12.61 16.08 36.87
C PRO A 299 13.71 15.11 36.44
N ALA A 300 14.97 15.57 36.44
CA ALA A 300 16.10 14.82 35.88
C ALA A 300 16.27 13.43 36.53
N GLN A 301 16.12 13.35 37.86
CA GLN A 301 16.23 12.10 38.60
C GLN A 301 15.07 11.15 38.27
N MET A 302 13.83 11.64 38.23
CA MET A 302 12.67 10.86 37.78
C MET A 302 12.85 10.32 36.35
N ARG A 303 13.40 11.11 35.42
CA ARG A 303 13.71 10.66 34.05
C ARG A 303 14.73 9.52 34.03
N ALA A 304 15.81 9.63 34.81
CA ALA A 304 16.84 8.59 34.89
C ALA A 304 16.25 7.27 35.44
N GLU A 305 15.36 7.35 36.42
CA GLU A 305 14.69 6.18 37.00
C GLU A 305 13.71 5.56 36.00
N LEU A 306 12.89 6.36 35.32
CA LEU A 306 12.02 5.89 34.24
C LEU A 306 12.79 5.29 33.07
N GLN A 307 14.00 5.79 32.77
CA GLN A 307 14.88 5.24 31.75
C GLN A 307 15.29 3.80 32.10
N VAL A 308 15.61 3.51 33.38
CA VAL A 308 15.87 2.13 33.84
C VAL A 308 14.66 1.23 33.60
N TRP A 309 13.45 1.69 33.98
CA TRP A 309 12.23 0.94 33.70
C TRP A 309 12.04 0.68 32.20
N PHE A 310 12.23 1.70 31.37
CA PHE A 310 12.08 1.60 29.93
C PHE A 310 13.07 0.61 29.32
N ASP A 311 14.36 0.70 29.68
CA ASP A 311 15.41 -0.16 29.13
C ASP A 311 15.19 -1.62 29.50
N VAL A 312 14.78 -1.90 30.74
CA VAL A 312 14.44 -3.25 31.18
C VAL A 312 13.28 -3.82 30.38
N LEU A 313 12.22 -3.02 30.14
CA LEU A 313 11.10 -3.48 29.34
C LEU A 313 11.44 -3.60 27.85
N PHE A 314 12.30 -2.73 27.33
CA PHE A 314 12.68 -2.68 25.92
C PHE A 314 13.61 -3.82 25.53
N HIS A 315 14.69 -4.02 26.29
CA HIS A 315 15.70 -5.04 26.02
C HIS A 315 15.35 -6.40 26.63
N GLY A 316 14.54 -6.40 27.71
CA GLY A 316 14.51 -7.53 28.63
C GLY A 316 15.81 -7.64 29.42
N HIS A 317 15.82 -8.51 30.41
CA HIS A 317 16.99 -8.73 31.27
C HIS A 317 17.17 -10.23 31.46
N LYS A 318 18.05 -10.87 30.68
CA LYS A 318 18.20 -12.35 30.69
C LYS A 318 19.29 -12.84 31.63
N THR A 319 20.34 -12.05 31.83
CA THR A 319 21.62 -12.46 32.43
C THR A 319 21.67 -12.27 33.94
N SER A 320 20.99 -11.26 34.49
CA SER A 320 20.94 -11.04 35.95
C SER A 320 19.51 -10.99 36.46
N ALA A 321 19.29 -11.45 37.70
CA ALA A 321 17.99 -11.43 38.34
C ALA A 321 17.54 -9.99 38.68
N PRO A 322 16.22 -9.68 38.59
CA PRO A 322 15.14 -10.55 38.15
C PRO A 322 15.08 -10.69 36.62
N ARG A 323 15.02 -11.93 36.15
CA ARG A 323 15.02 -12.22 34.71
C ARG A 323 13.70 -11.79 34.09
N SER A 324 13.77 -11.08 32.97
CA SER A 324 12.61 -10.61 32.22
C SER A 324 12.82 -10.73 30.71
N ARG A 325 11.73 -10.92 29.97
CA ARG A 325 11.73 -10.86 28.50
C ARG A 325 11.36 -9.45 28.05
N ALA A 326 11.91 -9.02 26.92
CA ALA A 326 11.49 -7.81 26.25
C ALA A 326 9.96 -7.80 26.08
N ARG A 327 9.35 -6.66 26.39
CA ARG A 327 7.90 -6.46 26.30
C ARG A 327 7.52 -5.92 24.93
N ASN A 328 6.30 -6.22 24.52
CA ASN A 328 5.74 -5.64 23.30
C ASN A 328 5.73 -4.10 23.43
N HIS A 329 6.18 -3.41 22.39
CA HIS A 329 6.22 -1.94 22.32
C HIS A 329 4.87 -1.29 22.67
N GLY A 330 3.75 -1.92 22.29
CA GLY A 330 2.41 -1.45 22.66
C GLY A 330 2.17 -1.47 24.17
N THR A 331 2.67 -2.49 24.88
CA THR A 331 2.57 -2.60 26.33
C THR A 331 3.39 -1.52 27.04
N ILE A 332 4.60 -1.23 26.54
CA ILE A 332 5.46 -0.16 27.08
C ILE A 332 4.75 1.18 26.92
N ARG A 333 4.26 1.47 25.70
CA ARG A 333 3.51 2.71 25.42
C ARG A 333 2.31 2.88 26.32
N TYR A 334 1.53 1.83 26.41
CA TYR A 334 0.32 1.80 27.20
C TYR A 334 0.58 2.04 28.70
N LYS A 335 1.58 1.37 29.28
CA LYS A 335 1.93 1.54 30.69
C LYS A 335 2.44 2.95 30.99
N LEU A 336 3.36 3.48 30.19
CA LEU A 336 3.85 4.84 30.41
C LEU A 336 2.71 5.86 30.26
N ASN A 337 1.89 5.77 29.20
CA ASN A 337 0.75 6.68 29.03
C ASN A 337 -0.24 6.64 30.21
N ALA A 338 -0.45 5.47 30.82
CA ALA A 338 -1.33 5.35 31.99
C ALA A 338 -0.70 5.93 33.27
N ALA A 339 0.64 5.92 33.40
CA ALA A 339 1.33 6.49 34.55
C ALA A 339 1.66 7.98 34.41
N LEU A 340 1.81 8.50 33.18
CA LEU A 340 2.27 9.86 32.90
C LEU A 340 1.49 10.96 33.63
N PRO A 341 0.14 10.97 33.65
CA PRO A 341 -0.60 11.99 34.37
C PRO A 341 -0.20 12.05 35.85
N THR A 342 -0.14 10.90 36.52
CA THR A 342 0.30 10.79 37.91
C THR A 342 1.74 11.25 38.11
N LEU A 343 2.64 10.89 37.20
CA LEU A 343 4.06 11.31 37.26
C LEU A 343 4.19 12.83 37.14
N HIS A 344 3.40 13.47 36.28
CA HIS A 344 3.37 14.93 36.15
C HIS A 344 2.74 15.60 37.37
N THR A 345 1.69 15.01 37.96
CA THR A 345 1.13 15.51 39.22
C THR A 345 2.19 15.49 40.33
N TRP A 346 2.87 14.38 40.54
CA TRP A 346 3.94 14.31 41.55
C TRP A 346 5.09 15.27 41.28
N ALA A 347 5.50 15.43 40.01
CA ALA A 347 6.50 16.44 39.66
C ALA A 347 6.00 17.88 39.96
N GLY A 348 4.73 18.17 39.70
CA GLY A 348 4.10 19.46 40.02
C GLY A 348 3.97 19.72 41.53
N ASP A 349 3.79 18.65 42.32
CA ASP A 349 3.76 18.70 43.79
C ASP A 349 5.16 18.83 44.42
N GLY A 350 6.23 18.86 43.60
CA GLY A 350 7.61 19.09 44.03
C GLY A 350 8.47 17.83 44.22
N TYR A 351 7.98 16.64 43.89
CA TYR A 351 8.77 15.40 43.99
C TYR A 351 9.74 15.27 42.81
N GLU A 352 11.05 15.22 43.09
CA GLU A 352 12.09 15.14 42.06
C GLU A 352 12.48 13.70 41.70
N SER A 353 12.24 12.74 42.60
CA SER A 353 12.59 11.32 42.44
C SER A 353 11.41 10.39 42.77
N LEU A 354 11.34 9.27 42.05
CA LEU A 354 10.41 8.18 42.38
C LEU A 354 10.74 7.51 43.72
N ARG A 355 11.94 7.74 44.27
CA ARG A 355 12.34 7.23 45.59
C ARG A 355 11.59 7.91 46.73
N GLU A 356 11.08 9.12 46.51
CA GLU A 356 10.31 9.90 47.49
C GLU A 356 8.84 9.44 47.57
N ILE A 357 8.39 8.69 46.56
CA ILE A 357 6.99 8.27 46.45
C ILE A 357 6.67 7.18 47.46
N THR A 358 5.72 7.49 48.34
CA THR A 358 5.26 6.59 49.40
C THR A 358 4.08 5.72 48.93
N ARG A 359 3.72 4.73 49.75
CA ARG A 359 2.50 3.94 49.54
C ARG A 359 1.25 4.83 49.53
N GLN A 360 1.21 5.88 50.36
CA GLN A 360 0.06 6.78 50.43
C GLN A 360 -0.10 7.54 49.12
N HIS A 361 0.97 8.09 48.55
CA HIS A 361 0.93 8.78 47.26
C HIS A 361 0.39 7.88 46.14
N VAL A 362 0.73 6.59 46.14
CA VAL A 362 0.18 5.62 45.18
C VAL A 362 -1.31 5.37 45.42
N LEU A 363 -1.74 5.26 46.68
CA LEU A 363 -3.16 5.09 47.00
C LEU A 363 -3.97 6.32 46.60
N ASP A 364 -3.47 7.51 46.85
CA ASP A 364 -4.10 8.78 46.48
C ASP A 364 -4.22 8.89 44.95
N ALA A 365 -3.16 8.54 44.21
CA ALA A 365 -3.18 8.51 42.75
C ALA A 365 -4.18 7.49 42.17
N ILE A 366 -4.35 6.33 42.82
CA ILE A 366 -5.33 5.32 42.42
C ILE A 366 -6.75 5.78 42.77
N ALA A 367 -6.93 6.48 43.90
CA ALA A 367 -8.21 7.01 44.34
C ALA A 367 -8.68 8.19 43.47
N ALA A 368 -7.76 9.02 42.98
CA ALA A 368 -8.05 10.13 42.08
C ALA A 368 -8.40 9.70 40.65
N ALA A 369 -8.13 8.45 40.26
CA ALA A 369 -8.48 7.92 38.95
C ALA A 369 -9.96 7.48 38.90
N ASP A 370 -10.63 7.76 37.77
CA ASP A 370 -11.99 7.29 37.52
C ASP A 370 -12.15 5.80 37.81
N GLU A 371 -13.31 5.44 38.35
CA GLU A 371 -13.62 4.07 38.70
C GLU A 371 -13.48 3.11 37.51
N GLY A 372 -13.16 1.88 37.88
CA GLY A 372 -13.10 0.77 36.96
C GLY A 372 -11.81 0.68 36.15
N ARG A 373 -11.91 0.78 34.81
CA ARG A 373 -10.76 0.52 33.93
C ARG A 373 -9.62 1.51 34.22
N PRO A 374 -9.80 2.85 34.21
CA PRO A 374 -8.73 3.81 34.44
C PRO A 374 -7.95 3.55 35.74
N ARG A 375 -8.65 3.37 36.88
CA ARG A 375 -8.07 2.96 38.16
C ARG A 375 -7.15 1.75 38.07
N TYR A 376 -7.60 0.66 37.43
CA TYR A 376 -6.77 -0.53 37.23
C TYR A 376 -5.54 -0.23 36.36
N LEU A 377 -5.70 0.57 35.30
CA LEU A 377 -4.59 0.88 34.38
C LEU A 377 -3.49 1.67 35.10
N THR A 378 -3.87 2.72 35.83
CA THR A 378 -2.95 3.55 36.62
C THR A 378 -2.20 2.69 37.61
N GLY A 379 -2.91 1.91 38.43
CA GLY A 379 -2.26 1.03 39.40
C GLY A 379 -1.37 -0.05 38.77
N SER A 380 -1.77 -0.64 37.64
CA SER A 380 -0.98 -1.65 36.91
C SER A 380 0.27 -1.05 36.25
N ALA A 381 0.19 0.20 35.82
CA ALA A 381 1.31 0.95 35.29
C ALA A 381 2.32 1.30 36.38
N LEU A 382 1.85 1.90 37.48
CA LEU A 382 2.69 2.24 38.65
C LEU A 382 3.36 0.99 39.23
N ARG A 383 2.62 -0.11 39.41
CA ARG A 383 3.21 -1.40 39.83
C ARG A 383 4.31 -1.85 38.89
N SER A 384 4.12 -1.69 37.57
CA SER A 384 5.16 -2.06 36.62
C SER A 384 6.43 -1.26 36.79
N ILE A 385 6.31 0.04 37.07
CA ILE A 385 7.44 0.94 37.26
C ILE A 385 8.15 0.54 38.56
N PHE A 386 7.46 0.65 39.70
CA PHE A 386 8.07 0.43 41.01
C PHE A 386 8.60 -0.99 41.23
N HIS A 387 7.90 -2.02 40.73
CA HIS A 387 8.40 -3.39 40.81
C HIS A 387 9.70 -3.58 40.03
N THR A 388 9.80 -2.96 38.85
CA THR A 388 11.02 -2.99 38.03
C THR A 388 12.15 -2.22 38.72
N LEU A 389 11.87 -1.00 39.19
CA LEU A 389 12.86 -0.18 39.90
C LEU A 389 13.36 -0.86 41.17
N LYS A 390 12.48 -1.54 41.91
CA LYS A 390 12.86 -2.30 43.10
C LYS A 390 13.73 -3.49 42.74
N GLY A 391 13.34 -4.24 41.71
CA GLY A 391 14.11 -5.39 41.20
C GLY A 391 15.53 -5.01 40.75
N HIS A 392 15.69 -3.81 40.20
CA HIS A 392 16.96 -3.25 39.75
C HIS A 392 17.65 -2.35 40.79
N LYS A 393 17.22 -2.42 42.06
CA LYS A 393 17.81 -1.71 43.21
C LYS A 393 17.88 -0.18 43.06
N VAL A 394 17.00 0.40 42.25
CA VAL A 394 16.86 1.85 42.06
C VAL A 394 16.06 2.47 43.22
N VAL A 395 14.95 1.83 43.61
CA VAL A 395 14.15 2.23 44.78
C VAL A 395 14.35 1.26 45.93
N PHE A 396 14.32 1.78 47.16
CA PHE A 396 14.53 0.96 48.36
C PHE A 396 13.31 0.09 48.70
N ARG A 397 12.08 0.61 48.51
CA ARG A 397 10.82 -0.11 48.74
C ARG A 397 9.93 0.01 47.51
N ASP A 398 9.11 -1.02 47.26
CA ASP A 398 8.05 -0.97 46.25
C ASP A 398 6.78 -0.41 46.93
N PRO A 399 6.39 0.86 46.71
CA PRO A 399 5.19 1.45 47.31
C PRO A 399 3.88 0.81 46.84
N THR A 400 3.93 -0.03 45.79
CA THR A 400 2.76 -0.71 45.23
C THR A 400 2.53 -2.10 45.80
N LEU A 401 3.42 -2.57 46.67
CA LEU A 401 3.36 -3.88 47.30
C LEU A 401 2.08 -4.00 48.15
N HIS A 402 1.40 -5.15 48.05
CA HIS A 402 0.12 -5.45 48.72
C HIS A 402 -1.07 -4.53 48.39
N ILE A 403 -0.97 -3.64 47.39
CA ILE A 403 -2.13 -2.87 46.92
C ILE A 403 -3.02 -3.79 46.05
N LYS A 404 -4.30 -3.95 46.39
CA LYS A 404 -5.25 -4.71 45.55
C LYS A 404 -5.81 -3.78 44.47
N LEU A 405 -5.55 -4.10 43.20
CA LEU A 405 -6.03 -3.30 42.05
C LEU A 405 -7.39 -3.75 41.52
N GLY A 406 -7.91 -4.89 41.99
CA GLY A 406 -9.05 -5.57 41.37
C GLY A 406 -8.70 -6.20 40.02
N ALA A 407 -9.74 -6.61 39.29
CA ALA A 407 -9.62 -7.06 37.91
C ALA A 407 -9.79 -5.88 36.95
N PRO A 408 -9.16 -5.91 35.75
CA PRO A 408 -9.49 -4.93 34.73
C PRO A 408 -10.99 -5.04 34.42
N HIS A 409 -11.74 -3.94 34.50
CA HIS A 409 -13.11 -3.92 34.01
C HIS A 409 -13.11 -4.23 32.51
N THR A 410 -13.43 -5.48 32.19
CA THR A 410 -13.73 -5.91 30.84
C THR A 410 -15.20 -5.61 30.60
N ARG A 411 -15.50 -4.77 29.60
CA ARG A 411 -16.88 -4.71 29.09
C ARG A 411 -17.31 -6.13 28.75
N GLY A 412 -18.53 -6.49 29.15
CA GLY A 412 -19.13 -7.76 28.77
C GLY A 412 -19.08 -7.93 27.25
N PRO A 413 -18.97 -9.16 26.74
CA PRO A 413 -19.06 -9.38 25.32
C PRO A 413 -20.47 -8.98 24.85
N GLU A 414 -20.56 -8.00 23.96
CA GLU A 414 -21.81 -7.56 23.35
C GLU A 414 -21.94 -8.13 21.93
N PRO A 415 -23.15 -8.51 21.49
CA PRO A 415 -23.42 -8.87 20.10
C PRO A 415 -22.99 -7.76 19.16
N ALA A 416 -22.51 -8.13 17.97
CA ALA A 416 -22.22 -7.13 16.95
C ALA A 416 -23.50 -6.79 16.18
N ASP A 417 -23.49 -5.62 15.53
CA ASP A 417 -24.57 -5.25 14.62
C ASP A 417 -24.68 -6.28 13.47
N PHE A 418 -25.83 -6.93 13.39
CA PHE A 418 -26.12 -7.96 12.39
C PHE A 418 -26.01 -7.42 10.96
N ASP A 419 -26.45 -6.18 10.73
CA ASP A 419 -26.42 -5.57 9.40
C ASP A 419 -24.96 -5.38 8.94
N VAL A 420 -24.06 -5.01 9.86
CA VAL A 420 -22.62 -4.89 9.58
C VAL A 420 -22.00 -6.24 9.19
N ILE A 421 -22.39 -7.34 9.86
CA ILE A 421 -21.90 -8.68 9.53
C ILE A 421 -22.44 -9.10 8.16
N ARG A 422 -23.75 -8.92 7.92
CA ARG A 422 -24.40 -9.26 6.66
C ARG A 422 -23.78 -8.51 5.48
N ASP A 423 -23.55 -7.21 5.62
CA ASP A 423 -22.94 -6.37 4.60
C ASP A 423 -21.49 -6.78 4.30
N ALA A 424 -20.72 -7.14 5.34
CA ALA A 424 -19.37 -7.63 5.16
C ALA A 424 -19.34 -8.99 4.45
N LEU A 425 -20.25 -9.91 4.79
CA LEU A 425 -20.39 -11.21 4.13
C LEU A 425 -20.84 -11.07 2.67
N ASN A 426 -21.68 -10.09 2.34
CA ASN A 426 -22.19 -9.89 0.97
C ASN A 426 -21.40 -8.83 0.19
N SER A 427 -20.22 -8.45 0.68
CA SER A 427 -19.40 -7.46 0.01
C SER A 427 -18.94 -7.95 -1.37
N PRO A 428 -18.96 -7.07 -2.40
CA PRO A 428 -18.38 -7.39 -3.71
C PRO A 428 -16.85 -7.50 -3.67
N ASP A 429 -16.20 -7.01 -2.60
CA ASP A 429 -14.79 -7.26 -2.37
C ASP A 429 -14.60 -8.68 -1.79
N PRO A 430 -14.01 -9.62 -2.56
CA PRO A 430 -13.85 -11.00 -2.12
C PRO A 430 -12.94 -11.09 -0.88
N THR A 431 -12.04 -10.13 -0.68
CA THR A 431 -11.17 -10.08 0.51
C THR A 431 -12.00 -9.82 1.76
N ARG A 432 -12.86 -8.80 1.73
CA ARG A 432 -13.75 -8.44 2.84
C ARG A 432 -14.71 -9.59 3.16
N ALA A 433 -15.31 -10.19 2.13
CA ALA A 433 -16.24 -11.30 2.28
C ALA A 433 -15.57 -12.54 2.92
N ALA A 434 -14.38 -12.94 2.46
CA ALA A 434 -13.67 -14.09 3.02
C ALA A 434 -13.21 -13.87 4.47
N LEU A 435 -12.71 -12.66 4.80
CA LEU A 435 -12.37 -12.30 6.18
C LEU A 435 -13.59 -12.36 7.09
N ALA A 436 -14.71 -11.78 6.66
CA ALA A 436 -15.97 -11.80 7.40
C ALA A 436 -16.47 -13.23 7.62
N ALA A 437 -16.38 -14.10 6.62
CA ALA A 437 -16.83 -15.49 6.71
C ALA A 437 -16.01 -16.30 7.72
N LEU A 438 -14.68 -16.20 7.69
CA LEU A 438 -13.82 -16.90 8.67
C LEU A 438 -14.09 -16.42 10.10
N LEU A 439 -14.43 -15.15 10.30
CA LEU A 439 -14.80 -14.61 11.61
C LEU A 439 -16.21 -15.05 12.03
N ALA A 440 -17.20 -14.87 11.16
CA ALA A 440 -18.61 -15.09 11.47
C ALA A 440 -18.97 -16.58 11.63
N PHE A 441 -18.25 -17.51 10.99
CA PHE A 441 -18.55 -18.94 11.09
C PHE A 441 -17.62 -19.68 12.05
N HIS A 442 -16.33 -19.33 12.05
CA HIS A 442 -15.30 -20.08 12.79
C HIS A 442 -14.68 -19.28 13.94
N ALA A 443 -15.09 -18.02 14.13
CA ALA A 443 -14.58 -17.12 15.16
C ALA A 443 -13.06 -17.21 15.29
N LEU A 444 -12.32 -16.91 14.21
CA LEU A 444 -10.86 -16.81 14.29
C LEU A 444 -10.46 -15.55 15.08
N THR A 445 -9.29 -15.57 15.73
CA THR A 445 -8.71 -14.34 16.31
C THR A 445 -8.11 -13.49 15.19
N PRO A 446 -8.01 -12.15 15.37
CA PRO A 446 -7.30 -11.32 14.41
C PRO A 446 -5.84 -11.74 14.18
N GLY A 447 -5.20 -12.32 15.20
CA GLY A 447 -3.85 -12.85 15.12
C GLY A 447 -3.76 -14.10 14.24
N GLN A 448 -4.66 -15.06 14.46
CA GLN A 448 -4.79 -16.27 13.64
C GLN A 448 -5.09 -15.92 12.19
N LEU A 449 -6.12 -15.10 11.95
CA LEU A 449 -6.56 -14.70 10.61
C LEU A 449 -5.44 -14.05 9.78
N ARG A 450 -4.62 -13.21 10.44
CA ARG A 450 -3.46 -12.56 9.83
C ARG A 450 -2.33 -13.53 9.49
N ASN A 451 -2.13 -14.56 10.31
CA ASN A 451 -1.00 -15.47 10.20
C ASN A 451 -1.32 -16.71 9.37
N LEU A 452 -2.59 -16.96 9.03
CA LEU A 452 -2.99 -18.04 8.14
C LEU A 452 -2.16 -18.05 6.85
N THR A 453 -1.79 -19.25 6.44
CA THR A 453 -1.11 -19.55 5.18
C THR A 453 -2.06 -20.23 4.20
N THR A 454 -1.72 -20.23 2.92
CA THR A 454 -2.52 -20.96 1.92
C THR A 454 -2.52 -22.46 2.16
N THR A 455 -1.49 -23.00 2.81
CA THR A 455 -1.36 -24.43 3.16
C THR A 455 -2.17 -24.84 4.38
N ASP A 456 -2.63 -23.89 5.20
CA ASP A 456 -3.48 -24.20 6.36
C ASP A 456 -4.88 -24.64 5.94
N ILE A 457 -5.26 -24.43 4.68
CA ILE A 457 -6.57 -24.83 4.14
C ILE A 457 -6.37 -25.93 3.11
N ARG A 458 -6.86 -27.13 3.43
CA ARG A 458 -6.81 -28.31 2.56
C ARG A 458 -8.01 -29.20 2.84
N ASP A 459 -8.48 -29.93 1.83
CA ASP A 459 -9.59 -30.89 1.98
C ASP A 459 -10.85 -30.30 2.65
N ARG A 460 -11.17 -29.04 2.31
CA ARG A 460 -12.28 -28.26 2.89
C ARG A 460 -12.20 -28.12 4.42
N ARG A 461 -11.00 -28.23 4.98
CA ARG A 461 -10.69 -28.13 6.41
C ARG A 461 -9.63 -27.06 6.64
N LEU A 462 -9.77 -26.38 7.76
CA LEU A 462 -8.79 -25.43 8.28
C LEU A 462 -7.95 -26.12 9.37
N HIS A 463 -6.64 -26.13 9.19
CA HIS A 463 -5.66 -26.60 10.16
C HIS A 463 -5.13 -25.40 10.94
N LEU A 464 -5.49 -25.30 12.22
CA LEU A 464 -5.18 -24.13 13.04
C LEU A 464 -4.88 -24.53 14.48
N ASP A 465 -3.68 -24.18 14.96
CA ASP A 465 -3.23 -24.42 16.34
C ASP A 465 -3.44 -25.90 16.78
N GLY A 466 -3.08 -26.84 15.91
CA GLY A 466 -3.25 -28.29 16.15
C GLY A 466 -4.69 -28.81 16.03
N ARG A 467 -5.66 -27.93 15.70
CA ARG A 467 -7.06 -28.31 15.47
C ARG A 467 -7.36 -28.43 13.99
N VAL A 468 -8.32 -29.30 13.68
CA VAL A 468 -8.86 -29.50 12.34
C VAL A 468 -10.31 -29.07 12.34
N ILE A 469 -10.62 -27.97 11.66
CA ILE A 469 -11.93 -27.32 11.66
C ILE A 469 -12.56 -27.52 10.28
N PRO A 470 -13.68 -28.26 10.17
CA PRO A 470 -14.43 -28.33 8.92
C PRO A 470 -14.94 -26.94 8.53
N LEU A 471 -14.71 -26.52 7.28
CA LEU A 471 -15.17 -25.23 6.80
C LEU A 471 -16.63 -25.28 6.38
N ALA A 472 -17.42 -24.30 6.82
CA ALA A 472 -18.81 -24.18 6.42
C ALA A 472 -18.93 -23.81 4.93
N GLU A 473 -19.99 -24.26 4.26
CA GLU A 473 -20.20 -24.00 2.82
C GLU A 473 -20.15 -22.49 2.47
N PRO A 474 -20.77 -21.57 3.24
CA PRO A 474 -20.67 -20.14 2.95
C PRO A 474 -19.24 -19.58 3.02
N VAL A 475 -18.36 -20.20 3.81
CA VAL A 475 -16.95 -19.83 3.93
C VAL A 475 -16.17 -20.33 2.72
N LEU A 476 -16.43 -21.56 2.28
CA LEU A 476 -15.77 -22.14 1.11
C LEU A 476 -16.04 -21.35 -0.16
N ILE A 477 -17.29 -20.93 -0.37
CA ILE A 477 -17.68 -20.09 -1.52
C ILE A 477 -16.87 -18.77 -1.55
N ARG A 478 -16.82 -18.07 -0.41
CA ARG A 478 -16.12 -16.77 -0.31
C ARG A 478 -14.61 -16.91 -0.37
N LEU A 479 -14.09 -17.99 0.22
CA LEU A 479 -12.67 -18.31 0.17
C LEU A 479 -12.24 -18.64 -1.26
N ALA A 480 -13.02 -19.41 -2.01
CA ALA A 480 -12.75 -19.70 -3.42
C ALA A 480 -12.68 -18.41 -4.24
N ALA A 481 -13.69 -17.54 -4.11
CA ALA A 481 -13.70 -16.23 -4.78
C ALA A 481 -12.48 -15.36 -4.41
N TYR A 482 -12.04 -15.40 -3.15
CA TYR A 482 -10.83 -14.72 -2.72
C TYR A 482 -9.56 -15.33 -3.30
N LEU A 483 -9.44 -16.65 -3.33
CA LEU A 483 -8.28 -17.34 -3.90
C LEU A 483 -8.16 -17.12 -5.40
N ASP A 484 -9.28 -17.09 -6.13
CA ASP A 484 -9.33 -16.73 -7.55
C ASP A 484 -8.85 -15.29 -7.76
N TYR A 485 -9.40 -14.35 -6.99
CA TYR A 485 -8.97 -12.95 -7.01
C TYR A 485 -7.48 -12.80 -6.68
N ARG A 486 -6.99 -13.49 -5.65
CA ARG A 486 -5.58 -13.47 -5.22
C ARG A 486 -4.67 -13.99 -6.33
N THR A 487 -5.02 -15.12 -6.94
CA THR A 487 -4.24 -15.76 -8.01
C THR A 487 -4.21 -14.90 -9.26
N ALA A 488 -5.35 -14.31 -9.65
CA ALA A 488 -5.42 -13.40 -10.79
C ALA A 488 -4.64 -12.09 -10.56
N THR A 489 -4.69 -11.54 -9.34
CA THR A 489 -4.06 -10.25 -9.02
C THR A 489 -2.56 -10.38 -8.78
N TRP A 490 -2.11 -11.49 -8.17
CA TRP A 490 -0.72 -11.74 -7.82
C TRP A 490 -0.27 -13.16 -8.19
N PRO A 491 -0.23 -13.52 -9.48
CA PRO A 491 0.03 -14.90 -9.92
C PRO A 491 1.41 -15.43 -9.50
N ASN A 492 2.39 -14.53 -9.34
CA ASN A 492 3.77 -14.90 -9.02
C ASN A 492 4.13 -14.65 -7.55
N THR A 493 3.18 -14.31 -6.67
CA THR A 493 3.51 -13.99 -5.28
C THR A 493 4.11 -15.19 -4.56
N ALA A 494 5.26 -14.98 -3.91
CA ALA A 494 5.87 -15.95 -3.02
C ALA A 494 5.39 -15.83 -1.56
N ASN A 495 4.45 -14.93 -1.28
CA ASN A 495 3.96 -14.74 0.09
C ASN A 495 3.10 -15.95 0.49
N PRO A 496 3.45 -16.69 1.56
CA PRO A 496 2.72 -17.88 1.98
C PRO A 496 1.40 -17.54 2.66
N HIS A 497 1.24 -16.30 3.15
CA HIS A 497 0.04 -15.91 3.87
C HIS A 497 -1.18 -15.94 2.95
N LEU A 498 -2.29 -16.42 3.53
CA LEU A 498 -3.58 -16.51 2.87
C LEU A 498 -4.00 -15.12 2.42
N PHE A 499 -4.14 -14.21 3.40
CA PHE A 499 -4.51 -12.83 3.14
C PHE A 499 -3.29 -11.98 2.84
N ILE A 500 -3.30 -11.34 1.66
CA ILE A 500 -2.28 -10.39 1.22
C ILE A 500 -2.93 -9.16 0.59
N HIS A 501 -2.16 -8.08 0.49
CA HIS A 501 -2.53 -6.91 -0.28
C HIS A 501 -1.34 -6.44 -1.12
N ARG A 502 -1.53 -5.42 -1.95
CA ARG A 502 -0.51 -4.93 -2.90
C ARG A 502 0.90 -4.72 -2.29
N ARG A 503 1.02 -4.36 -1.00
CA ARG A 503 2.36 -4.16 -0.39
C ARG A 503 2.97 -5.47 0.10
N THR A 504 2.20 -6.35 0.73
CA THR A 504 2.70 -7.60 1.30
C THR A 504 2.85 -8.69 0.24
N ALA A 505 2.14 -8.60 -0.89
CA ALA A 505 2.26 -9.55 -2.01
C ALA A 505 3.69 -9.69 -2.58
N LEU A 506 4.58 -8.73 -2.31
CA LEU A 506 5.98 -8.74 -2.74
C LEU A 506 6.97 -9.02 -1.59
N GLU A 507 6.44 -9.30 -0.39
CA GLU A 507 7.19 -9.64 0.82
C GLU A 507 6.82 -11.05 1.28
N LEU A 508 7.45 -11.52 2.37
CA LEU A 508 7.02 -12.73 3.09
C LEU A 508 6.21 -12.45 4.36
N LYS A 509 5.97 -11.19 4.69
CA LYS A 509 5.34 -10.81 5.95
C LYS A 509 3.81 -10.86 5.85
N PRO A 510 3.13 -11.12 6.96
CA PRO A 510 1.67 -11.05 6.99
C PRO A 510 1.20 -9.60 6.91
N VAL A 511 -0.08 -9.41 6.62
CA VAL A 511 -0.75 -8.11 6.63
C VAL A 511 -0.67 -7.42 7.99
N GLY A 512 -0.64 -6.08 8.04
CA GLY A 512 -0.57 -5.35 9.31
C GLY A 512 -1.83 -5.52 10.17
N GLY A 513 -1.72 -5.46 11.50
CA GLY A 513 -2.88 -5.66 12.39
C GLY A 513 -4.04 -4.68 12.17
N ARG A 514 -3.73 -3.41 11.83
CA ARG A 514 -4.72 -2.37 11.50
C ARG A 514 -5.47 -2.66 10.19
N TRP A 515 -4.86 -3.41 9.27
CA TRP A 515 -5.44 -3.68 7.95
C TRP A 515 -6.77 -4.44 8.04
N LEU A 516 -6.89 -5.39 8.97
CA LEU A 516 -8.12 -6.16 9.18
C LEU A 516 -9.33 -5.25 9.45
N GLY A 517 -9.20 -4.30 10.37
CA GLY A 517 -10.28 -3.37 10.68
C GLY A 517 -10.62 -2.43 9.52
N LEU A 518 -9.60 -1.98 8.78
CA LEU A 518 -9.81 -1.13 7.60
C LEU A 518 -10.50 -1.88 6.45
N GLN A 519 -10.21 -3.15 6.26
CA GLN A 519 -10.86 -3.97 5.23
C GLN A 519 -12.29 -4.35 5.61
N LEU A 520 -12.52 -4.69 6.88
CA LEU A 520 -13.85 -5.11 7.34
C LEU A 520 -14.83 -3.93 7.47
N GLY A 521 -14.32 -2.72 7.69
CA GLY A 521 -15.13 -1.55 8.06
C GLY A 521 -15.57 -1.56 9.54
N THR A 522 -15.24 -2.63 10.29
CA THR A 522 -15.53 -2.79 11.71
C THR A 522 -14.39 -3.55 12.41
N ALA A 523 -14.43 -3.61 13.74
CA ALA A 523 -13.46 -4.40 14.50
C ALA A 523 -13.72 -5.90 14.30
N ALA A 524 -12.72 -6.63 13.79
CA ALA A 524 -12.75 -8.10 13.67
C ALA A 524 -13.14 -8.83 14.98
N ARG A 525 -12.81 -8.22 16.13
CA ARG A 525 -13.19 -8.74 17.44
C ARG A 525 -14.72 -8.75 17.65
N GLY A 526 -15.46 -7.78 17.11
CA GLY A 526 -16.92 -7.74 17.21
C GLY A 526 -17.57 -8.94 16.54
N ILE A 527 -17.25 -9.18 15.26
CA ILE A 527 -17.76 -10.34 14.50
C ILE A 527 -17.39 -11.67 15.19
N ARG A 528 -16.15 -11.78 15.71
CA ARG A 528 -15.74 -12.95 16.48
C ARG A 528 -16.59 -13.13 17.75
N THR A 529 -16.80 -12.06 18.51
CA THR A 529 -17.59 -12.08 19.74
C THR A 529 -19.02 -12.51 19.46
N ASP A 530 -19.63 -11.96 18.42
CA ASP A 530 -20.98 -12.31 17.97
C ASP A 530 -21.14 -13.82 17.71
N ARG A 531 -20.23 -14.41 16.93
CA ARG A 531 -20.25 -15.86 16.67
C ARG A 531 -20.10 -16.70 17.94
N ILE A 532 -19.27 -16.27 18.89
CA ILE A 532 -19.10 -16.99 20.16
C ILE A 532 -20.38 -16.90 21.00
N LEU A 533 -20.97 -15.71 21.11
CA LEU A 533 -22.23 -15.51 21.82
C LEU A 533 -23.37 -16.32 21.21
N ASN A 534 -23.45 -16.38 19.87
CA ASN A 534 -24.43 -17.20 19.18
C ASN A 534 -24.32 -18.69 19.54
N GLU A 535 -23.09 -19.24 19.62
CA GLU A 535 -22.91 -20.64 20.06
C GLU A 535 -23.25 -20.82 21.54
N VAL A 536 -22.88 -19.86 22.39
CA VAL A 536 -23.17 -19.89 23.84
C VAL A 536 -24.69 -19.98 24.05
N ILE A 537 -25.47 -19.13 23.37
CA ILE A 537 -26.94 -19.15 23.42
C ILE A 537 -27.48 -20.48 22.87
N ALA A 538 -26.97 -20.95 21.73
CA ALA A 538 -27.45 -22.18 21.11
C ALA A 538 -27.18 -23.46 21.95
N THR A 539 -26.21 -23.42 22.85
CA THR A 539 -25.74 -24.59 23.62
C THR A 539 -26.05 -24.49 25.11
N GLY A 540 -26.77 -23.44 25.55
CA GLY A 540 -27.03 -23.19 26.98
C GLY A 540 -25.76 -22.95 27.79
N GLY A 541 -24.67 -22.52 27.16
CA GLY A 541 -23.42 -22.19 27.85
C GLY A 541 -22.49 -23.36 28.14
N ASP A 542 -22.52 -24.44 27.35
CA ASP A 542 -21.56 -25.53 27.47
C ASP A 542 -20.11 -25.05 27.22
N ILE A 543 -19.41 -24.78 28.32
CA ILE A 543 -18.03 -24.27 28.33
C ILE A 543 -17.08 -25.20 27.57
N LYS A 544 -17.23 -26.52 27.73
CA LYS A 544 -16.33 -27.50 27.10
C LYS A 544 -16.48 -27.44 25.59
N ARG A 545 -17.72 -27.39 25.10
CA ARG A 545 -18.02 -27.24 23.67
C ARG A 545 -17.45 -25.94 23.09
N ILE A 546 -17.65 -24.82 23.79
CA ILE A 546 -17.12 -23.51 23.38
C ILE A 546 -15.58 -23.54 23.29
N CYS A 547 -14.92 -24.13 24.30
CA CYS A 547 -13.47 -24.30 24.31
C CYS A 547 -12.97 -25.11 23.12
N ILE A 548 -13.61 -26.25 22.82
CA ILE A 548 -13.23 -27.11 21.68
C ILE A 548 -13.41 -26.38 20.35
N LEU A 549 -14.58 -25.75 20.15
CA LEU A 549 -14.94 -25.13 18.88
C LEU A 549 -14.04 -23.91 18.57
N PHE A 550 -13.81 -23.04 19.54
CA PHE A 550 -13.14 -21.75 19.31
C PHE A 550 -11.71 -21.67 19.84
N GLY A 551 -11.23 -22.69 20.56
CA GLY A 551 -9.88 -22.73 21.12
C GLY A 551 -9.70 -21.76 22.28
N LEU A 552 -10.78 -21.47 23.01
CA LEU A 552 -10.74 -20.62 24.19
C LEU A 552 -10.24 -21.43 25.40
N THR A 553 -9.55 -20.75 26.32
CA THR A 553 -9.31 -21.31 27.65
C THR A 553 -10.61 -21.34 28.45
N PRO A 554 -10.76 -22.21 29.46
CA PRO A 554 -11.96 -22.24 30.30
C PRO A 554 -12.28 -20.87 30.92
N ALA A 555 -11.27 -20.17 31.45
CA ALA A 555 -11.43 -18.82 31.99
C ALA A 555 -11.87 -17.80 30.93
N GLY A 556 -11.43 -17.95 29.68
CA GLY A 556 -11.87 -17.09 28.57
C GLY A 556 -13.29 -17.38 28.13
N ALA A 557 -13.74 -18.64 28.18
CA ALA A 557 -15.09 -19.04 27.83
C ALA A 557 -16.13 -18.57 28.87
N VAL A 558 -15.80 -18.61 30.16
CA VAL A 558 -16.67 -18.11 31.25
C VAL A 558 -17.13 -16.67 31.04
N LEU A 559 -16.27 -15.82 30.45
CA LEU A 559 -16.62 -14.42 30.15
C LEU A 559 -17.78 -14.31 29.14
N TYR A 560 -17.91 -15.27 28.23
CA TYR A 560 -18.99 -15.30 27.24
C TYR A 560 -20.26 -15.97 27.80
N THR A 561 -20.12 -16.98 28.66
CA THR A 561 -21.30 -17.63 29.28
C THR A 561 -21.99 -16.73 30.29
N ALA A 562 -21.29 -15.76 30.88
CA ALA A 562 -21.89 -14.73 31.73
C ALA A 562 -22.97 -13.91 30.99
N ALA A 563 -22.97 -13.89 29.65
CA ALA A 563 -24.00 -13.21 28.86
C ALA A 563 -25.37 -13.91 28.88
N LEU A 564 -25.43 -15.22 29.24
CA LEU A 564 -26.70 -15.96 29.37
C LEU A 564 -27.55 -15.48 30.54
N SER A 565 -26.94 -14.84 31.53
CA SER A 565 -27.64 -14.32 32.71
C SER A 565 -28.16 -12.89 32.51
N HIS A 566 -28.10 -12.35 31.29
CA HIS A 566 -28.52 -10.97 30.98
C HIS A 566 -29.98 -10.95 30.47
N PRO A 567 -30.92 -10.25 31.16
CA PRO A 567 -32.35 -10.26 30.83
C PRO A 567 -32.72 -9.83 29.39
N GLU A 568 -31.84 -9.06 28.74
CA GLU A 568 -32.05 -8.53 27.39
C GLU A 568 -31.50 -9.43 26.26
N LEU A 569 -30.76 -10.49 26.60
CA LEU A 569 -30.13 -11.42 25.64
C LEU A 569 -30.73 -12.84 25.72
N ASP A 570 -31.63 -13.07 26.66
CA ASP A 570 -32.27 -14.37 26.85
C ASP A 570 -33.43 -14.51 25.84
N PRO A 571 -33.38 -15.45 24.89
CA PRO A 571 -34.51 -15.68 24.00
C PRO A 571 -35.64 -16.27 24.85
N GLY A 572 -36.74 -15.53 25.00
CA GLY A 572 -37.95 -16.01 25.68
C GLY A 572 -38.35 -17.42 25.21
N PRO A 573 -39.06 -18.19 26.07
CA PRO A 573 -39.24 -19.62 25.88
C PRO A 573 -39.84 -19.92 24.51
N ARG A 574 -39.15 -20.75 23.72
CA ARG A 574 -39.64 -21.26 22.44
C ARG A 574 -40.88 -22.11 22.72
N GLN A 575 -42.05 -21.61 22.35
CA GLN A 575 -43.26 -22.42 22.25
C GLN A 575 -43.08 -23.40 21.08
N GLY A 576 -43.46 -24.65 21.32
CA GLY A 576 -43.17 -25.82 20.50
C GLY A 576 -43.78 -25.84 19.10
#